data_AF-A0AAV2R914-F1
#
_entry.id   AF-A0AAV2R914-F1
#
_cell.length_a   1.000
_cell.length_b   1.000
_cell.length_c   1.000
_cell.angle_alpha   90.00
_cell.angle_beta   90.00
_cell.angle_gamma   90.00
#
_symmetry.space_group_name_H-M   'P 1'
#
loop_
_entity.id
_entity.type
_entity.pdbx_description
1 polymer ?
#
loop_
_entity_poly.entity_id
_entity_poly.type
_entity_poly.pdbx_seq_one_letter_code
_entity_poly.pdbx_strand_id
1 'polypeptide(L)'
;MQQQQMNQADREQQQQPQQQQQGIQQQQQQQLQHEAFLPMHQPEHQAVGSSSSPSSNSSSSSSSSNSGGGRAEEAAGPGPSDLGVLSHVKDNSLSCSKGQCTPFHSGCEGRGTIGNVSKTLQEKINALTCPRPPDNLHSELIDRIPPEVLVYVFALLDDLSLWTVAQVCRRWKELVERYVSEGHWKRYANLRWPLFQPLYTDVPWKLVYTELTESAPCMLCLHQMSVHTAPPTNENSWRRNRLRNELR
;
A
#
# COMPACT_ATOMS: atom_id res chain seq x y z
N MET A 1 50.57 -28.30 -62.67
CA MET A 1 50.86 -27.61 -61.39
C MET A 1 50.26 -26.21 -61.29
N GLN A 2 50.23 -25.40 -62.35
CA GLN A 2 49.73 -24.01 -62.26
C GLN A 2 48.20 -23.89 -62.01
N GLN A 3 47.39 -24.82 -62.53
CA GLN A 3 45.94 -24.85 -62.30
C GLN A 3 45.57 -25.15 -60.84
N GLN A 4 46.42 -25.89 -60.10
CA GLN A 4 46.17 -26.20 -58.69
C GLN A 4 46.40 -24.99 -57.78
N GLN A 5 47.32 -24.10 -58.12
CA GLN A 5 47.57 -22.89 -57.33
C GLN A 5 46.42 -21.87 -57.46
N MET A 6 45.82 -21.75 -58.65
CA MET A 6 44.70 -20.84 -58.87
C MET A 6 43.44 -21.25 -58.09
N ASN A 7 43.15 -22.56 -58.02
CA ASN A 7 42.01 -23.07 -57.24
C ASN A 7 42.20 -22.96 -55.72
N GLN A 8 43.44 -22.86 -55.23
CA GLN A 8 43.72 -22.63 -53.81
C GLN A 8 43.44 -21.18 -53.41
N ALA A 9 43.83 -20.21 -54.24
CA ALA A 9 43.59 -18.80 -53.98
C ALA A 9 42.10 -18.43 -53.93
N ASP A 10 41.27 -19.03 -54.80
CA ASP A 10 39.81 -18.83 -54.79
C ASP A 10 39.14 -19.38 -53.51
N ARG A 11 39.65 -20.50 -52.98
CA ARG A 11 39.13 -21.08 -51.73
C ARG A 11 39.47 -20.23 -50.50
N GLU A 12 40.62 -19.59 -50.49
CA GLU A 12 41.02 -18.69 -49.40
C GLU A 12 40.24 -17.38 -49.44
N GLN A 13 39.95 -16.83 -50.63
CA GLN A 13 39.08 -15.64 -50.75
C GLN A 13 37.63 -15.90 -50.32
N GLN A 14 37.11 -17.11 -50.51
CA GLN A 14 35.75 -17.44 -50.05
C GLN A 14 35.64 -17.71 -48.54
N GLN A 15 36.72 -18.14 -47.87
CA GLN A 15 36.67 -18.43 -46.43
C GLN A 15 36.73 -17.18 -45.54
N GLN A 16 37.39 -16.11 -45.99
CA GLN A 16 37.54 -14.88 -45.22
C GLN A 16 36.21 -14.22 -44.77
N PRO A 17 35.23 -13.99 -45.67
CA PRO A 17 33.96 -13.35 -45.26
C PRO A 17 33.15 -14.23 -44.31
N GLN A 18 33.27 -15.55 -44.40
CA GLN A 18 32.50 -16.49 -43.58
C GLN A 18 33.01 -16.51 -42.12
N GLN A 19 34.33 -16.45 -41.92
CA GLN A 19 34.91 -16.31 -40.58
C GLN A 19 34.57 -14.96 -39.94
N GLN A 20 34.58 -13.88 -40.71
CA GLN A 20 34.24 -12.55 -40.18
C GLN A 20 32.78 -12.49 -39.71
N GLN A 21 31.86 -13.14 -40.44
CA GLN A 21 30.45 -13.16 -40.09
C GLN A 21 30.16 -13.98 -38.82
N GLN A 22 30.88 -15.08 -38.60
CA GLN A 22 30.79 -15.86 -37.36
C GLN A 22 31.28 -15.07 -36.14
N GLY A 23 32.34 -14.28 -36.28
CA GLY A 23 32.86 -13.43 -35.20
C GLY A 23 31.85 -12.39 -34.72
N ILE A 24 31.17 -11.71 -35.66
CA ILE A 24 30.15 -10.69 -35.34
C ILE A 24 28.96 -11.31 -34.60
N GLN A 25 28.52 -12.50 -35.03
CA GLN A 25 27.38 -13.19 -34.41
C GLN A 25 27.70 -13.64 -32.99
N GLN A 26 28.92 -14.13 -32.75
CA GLN A 26 29.37 -14.54 -31.42
C GLN A 26 29.50 -13.34 -30.46
N GLN A 27 29.98 -12.19 -30.95
CA GLN A 27 30.07 -10.96 -30.15
C GLN A 27 28.68 -10.43 -29.76
N GLN A 28 27.71 -10.48 -30.67
CA GLN A 28 26.34 -10.06 -30.40
C GLN A 28 25.65 -10.95 -29.34
N GLN A 29 25.94 -12.25 -29.35
CA GLN A 29 25.44 -13.17 -28.34
C GLN A 29 26.04 -12.92 -26.94
N GLN A 30 27.30 -12.49 -26.87
CA GLN A 30 27.93 -12.08 -25.59
C GLN A 30 27.32 -10.78 -25.04
N GLN A 31 26.96 -9.80 -25.89
CA GLN A 31 26.29 -8.58 -25.43
C GLN A 31 24.91 -8.87 -24.83
N LEU A 32 24.12 -9.76 -25.44
CA LEU A 32 22.80 -10.14 -24.91
C LEU A 32 22.92 -10.85 -23.54
N GLN A 33 23.96 -11.65 -23.32
CA GLN A 33 24.20 -12.28 -22.02
C GLN A 33 24.61 -11.27 -20.96
N HIS A 34 25.35 -10.21 -21.33
CA HIS A 34 25.73 -9.14 -20.41
C HIS A 34 24.55 -8.24 -20.01
N GLU A 35 23.63 -7.93 -20.93
CA GLU A 35 22.42 -7.16 -20.59
C GLU A 35 21.46 -7.95 -19.69
N ALA A 36 21.34 -9.27 -19.86
CA ALA A 36 20.47 -10.10 -19.03
C ALA A 36 20.92 -10.20 -17.55
N PHE A 37 22.18 -9.83 -17.25
CA PHE A 37 22.77 -9.91 -15.91
C PHE A 37 23.01 -8.57 -15.23
N LEU A 38 22.58 -7.44 -15.82
CA LEU A 38 22.63 -6.17 -15.11
C LEU A 38 21.58 -6.17 -13.98
N PRO A 39 21.96 -6.02 -12.70
CA PRO A 39 21.00 -5.77 -11.65
C PRO A 39 20.30 -4.46 -11.97
N MET A 40 18.97 -4.49 -11.93
CA MET A 40 18.09 -3.30 -11.99
C MET A 40 18.49 -2.30 -10.91
N HIS A 41 19.50 -1.48 -11.21
CA HIS A 41 19.88 -0.33 -10.40
C HIS A 41 18.91 0.79 -10.73
N GLN A 42 18.00 1.01 -9.79
CA GLN A 42 17.05 2.11 -9.77
C GLN A 42 17.82 3.44 -9.77
N PRO A 43 17.55 4.38 -10.70
CA PRO A 43 18.25 5.65 -10.73
C PRO A 43 17.79 6.53 -9.56
N GLU A 44 18.69 6.80 -8.62
CA GLU A 44 18.56 7.92 -7.70
C GLU A 44 18.74 9.23 -8.47
N HIS A 45 17.65 9.98 -8.62
CA HIS A 45 17.70 11.34 -9.14
C HIS A 45 18.24 12.28 -8.05
N GLN A 46 19.56 12.55 -8.08
CA GLN A 46 20.12 13.75 -7.49
C GLN A 46 19.92 14.94 -8.44
N ALA A 47 19.06 15.88 -8.05
CA ALA A 47 19.01 17.21 -8.65
C ALA A 47 19.84 18.16 -7.79
N VAL A 48 21.05 18.47 -8.28
CA VAL A 48 21.84 19.63 -7.87
C VAL A 48 21.44 20.83 -8.73
N GLY A 49 21.11 21.94 -8.08
CA GLY A 49 20.85 23.23 -8.69
C GLY A 49 21.15 24.34 -7.69
N SER A 50 22.41 24.75 -7.65
CA SER A 50 22.97 25.79 -6.80
C SER A 50 22.70 27.19 -7.34
N SER A 51 22.43 28.15 -6.46
CA SER A 51 22.79 29.58 -6.66
C SER A 51 22.89 30.35 -5.33
N SER A 52 24.13 30.52 -4.86
CA SER A 52 24.77 31.78 -4.37
C SER A 52 23.99 32.78 -3.51
N SER A 53 24.41 33.01 -2.25
CA SER A 53 25.37 34.10 -1.87
C SER A 53 25.55 34.25 -0.34
N PRO A 54 26.69 34.81 0.15
CA PRO A 54 27.05 34.91 1.57
C PRO A 54 27.07 36.36 2.13
N SER A 55 26.90 36.51 3.45
CA SER A 55 27.35 37.72 4.19
C SER A 55 27.49 37.51 5.72
N SER A 56 28.75 37.43 6.14
CA SER A 56 29.42 38.14 7.26
C SER A 56 28.72 38.44 8.62
N ASN A 57 29.36 37.90 9.67
CA ASN A 57 29.85 38.52 10.91
C ASN A 57 29.00 39.56 11.66
N SER A 58 28.76 39.31 12.96
CA SER A 58 29.48 40.04 14.02
C SER A 58 29.22 39.47 15.43
N SER A 59 30.31 39.49 16.17
CA SER A 59 30.58 39.18 17.57
C SER A 59 29.87 40.07 18.60
N SER A 60 29.57 39.52 19.77
CA SER A 60 29.95 40.12 21.06
C SER A 60 29.82 39.16 22.25
N SER A 61 30.92 39.10 23.00
CA SER A 61 31.12 38.72 24.41
C SER A 61 30.13 39.43 25.34
N SER A 62 29.81 38.98 26.56
CA SER A 62 30.62 38.80 27.78
C SER A 62 29.56 38.60 28.91
N SER A 63 29.63 37.66 29.85
CA SER A 63 30.51 37.57 31.05
C SER A 63 29.65 37.44 32.32
N SER A 64 30.14 36.62 33.27
CA SER A 64 29.92 36.74 34.73
C SER A 64 28.54 36.26 35.26
N SER A 65 28.38 35.60 36.40
CA SER A 65 29.28 35.08 37.45
C SER A 65 28.42 34.44 38.54
N ASN A 66 29.00 33.47 39.26
CA ASN A 66 28.79 33.16 40.69
C ASN A 66 27.45 32.56 41.19
N SER A 67 27.54 31.40 41.86
CA SER A 67 27.42 31.26 43.34
C SER A 67 26.91 29.88 43.79
N GLY A 68 27.68 29.21 44.67
CA GLY A 68 27.22 28.56 45.92
C GLY A 68 26.31 27.32 45.81
N GLY A 69 26.59 26.15 46.38
CA GLY A 69 27.02 25.87 47.75
C GLY A 69 25.79 25.66 48.66
N GLY A 70 25.49 24.43 49.08
CA GLY A 70 24.49 24.19 50.14
C GLY A 70 23.86 22.78 50.17
N ARG A 71 23.77 22.21 51.38
CA ARG A 71 23.37 20.84 51.75
C ARG A 71 21.87 20.73 52.11
N ALA A 72 21.37 19.49 52.02
CA ALA A 72 20.55 18.71 52.98
C ALA A 72 19.09 19.07 53.35
N GLU A 73 18.35 17.97 53.60
CA GLU A 73 17.12 17.74 54.41
C GLU A 73 15.79 18.28 53.85
N GLU A 74 14.84 17.39 53.49
CA GLU A 74 13.85 16.66 54.33
C GLU A 74 12.75 17.58 54.89
N ALA A 75 11.53 17.46 54.36
CA ALA A 75 10.26 17.64 55.09
C ALA A 75 9.04 17.29 54.20
N ALA A 76 7.97 16.90 54.87
CA ALA A 76 6.79 16.20 54.37
C ALA A 76 5.62 17.10 53.89
N GLY A 77 4.87 16.58 52.89
CA GLY A 77 3.42 16.74 52.63
C GLY A 77 2.87 18.11 52.16
N PRO A 78 1.59 18.23 51.72
CA PRO A 78 0.58 17.23 51.30
C PRO A 78 0.10 17.42 49.82
N GLY A 79 -0.78 16.52 49.31
CA GLY A 79 -1.43 16.58 47.97
C GLY A 79 -2.46 17.73 47.82
N PRO A 80 -3.43 17.72 46.87
CA PRO A 80 -3.86 16.67 45.92
C PRO A 80 -4.04 17.19 44.46
N SER A 81 -4.55 16.32 43.56
CA SER A 81 -5.25 16.55 42.26
C SER A 81 -4.69 15.58 41.21
N ASP A 82 -5.26 14.38 41.04
CA ASP A 82 -6.46 14.11 40.24
C ASP A 82 -6.26 14.47 38.76
N LEU A 83 -5.74 13.52 37.98
CA LEU A 83 -5.99 13.39 36.55
C LEU A 83 -5.99 11.90 36.17
N GLY A 84 -7.19 11.31 36.26
CA GLY A 84 -7.80 10.58 35.16
C GLY A 84 -7.01 9.46 34.48
N VAL A 85 -7.12 8.26 35.05
CA VAL A 85 -6.98 6.98 34.34
C VAL A 85 -8.10 6.88 33.29
N LEU A 86 -7.74 6.96 32.00
CA LEU A 86 -8.66 6.67 30.89
C LEU A 86 -8.36 5.26 30.34
N SER A 87 -8.69 4.26 31.15
CA SER A 87 -8.95 2.90 30.69
C SER A 87 -10.40 2.80 30.25
N HIS A 88 -10.63 2.83 28.94
CA HIS A 88 -11.92 2.44 28.35
C HIS A 88 -11.68 1.63 27.08
N VAL A 89 -11.27 0.37 27.29
CA VAL A 89 -11.43 -0.68 26.28
C VAL A 89 -12.93 -0.95 26.21
N LYS A 90 -13.59 -0.45 25.17
CA LYS A 90 -14.93 -0.90 24.81
C LYS A 90 -14.80 -2.26 24.15
N ASP A 91 -15.11 -3.30 24.91
CA ASP A 91 -15.48 -4.59 24.36
C ASP A 91 -16.69 -4.39 23.43
N ASN A 92 -16.45 -4.45 22.12
CA ASN A 92 -17.53 -4.51 21.14
C ASN A 92 -18.05 -5.97 21.08
N SER A 93 -18.66 -6.39 22.20
CA SER A 93 -19.44 -7.61 22.28
C SER A 93 -20.78 -7.35 21.59
N LEU A 94 -20.89 -7.77 20.33
CA LEU A 94 -22.17 -7.88 19.64
C LEU A 94 -22.95 -9.06 20.25
N SER A 95 -23.48 -8.87 21.46
CA SER A 95 -24.53 -9.73 21.99
C SER A 95 -25.80 -9.45 21.21
N CYS A 96 -26.15 -10.34 20.29
CA CYS A 96 -27.45 -10.36 19.63
C CYS A 96 -28.50 -10.75 20.69
N SER A 97 -29.04 -9.75 21.37
CA SER A 97 -30.15 -9.92 22.31
C SER A 97 -31.37 -10.42 21.55
N LYS A 98 -31.91 -11.55 22.01
CA LYS A 98 -33.18 -12.16 21.60
C LYS A 98 -34.28 -11.11 21.39
N GLY A 99 -34.46 -10.69 20.14
CA GLY A 99 -35.64 -10.00 19.66
C GLY A 99 -36.50 -11.00 18.90
N GLN A 100 -37.63 -11.39 19.48
CA GLN A 100 -38.67 -12.15 18.79
C GLN A 100 -39.23 -11.30 17.65
N CYS A 101 -38.92 -11.64 16.40
CA CYS A 101 -39.70 -11.18 15.26
C CYS A 101 -40.84 -12.18 15.05
N THR A 102 -42.06 -11.76 15.36
CA THR A 102 -43.28 -12.50 15.06
C THR A 102 -43.54 -12.51 13.53
N PRO A 103 -44.22 -13.52 12.99
CA PRO A 103 -44.51 -13.60 11.56
C PRO A 103 -45.67 -12.67 11.21
N PHE A 104 -45.42 -11.68 10.36
CA PHE A 104 -46.49 -10.90 9.75
C PHE A 104 -47.19 -11.77 8.70
N HIS A 105 -48.37 -12.28 9.06
CA HIS A 105 -49.40 -12.68 8.12
C HIS A 105 -49.88 -11.44 7.37
N SER A 106 -49.79 -11.43 6.05
CA SER A 106 -50.68 -10.60 5.23
C SER A 106 -50.88 -11.28 3.88
N GLY A 107 -52.08 -11.84 3.71
CA GLY A 107 -52.56 -12.34 2.43
C GLY A 107 -52.99 -11.18 1.55
N CYS A 108 -52.56 -11.19 0.30
CA CYS A 108 -53.17 -10.44 -0.78
C CYS A 108 -53.21 -11.32 -2.03
N GLU A 109 -54.35 -11.99 -2.24
CA GLU A 109 -54.67 -12.61 -3.52
C GLU A 109 -55.11 -11.51 -4.49
N GLY A 110 -54.24 -11.18 -5.43
CA GLY A 110 -54.48 -10.19 -6.48
C GLY A 110 -53.99 -10.70 -7.82
N ARG A 111 -54.93 -11.24 -8.60
CA ARG A 111 -54.76 -11.72 -9.98
C ARG A 111 -54.41 -10.54 -10.90
N GLY A 112 -53.23 -10.52 -11.50
CA GLY A 112 -52.81 -9.49 -12.45
C GLY A 112 -51.51 -9.84 -13.14
N THR A 113 -51.60 -10.23 -14.41
CA THR A 113 -50.48 -10.58 -15.30
C THR A 113 -49.71 -9.34 -15.77
N ILE A 114 -48.96 -8.69 -14.87
CA ILE A 114 -47.84 -7.76 -15.15
C ILE A 114 -46.76 -7.96 -14.05
N GLY A 115 -46.40 -9.22 -13.76
CA GLY A 115 -45.79 -9.58 -12.47
C GLY A 115 -44.30 -9.94 -12.45
N ASN A 116 -43.61 -10.08 -13.58
CA ASN A 116 -42.30 -10.75 -13.58
C ASN A 116 -41.08 -9.85 -13.31
N VAL A 117 -41.12 -8.56 -13.64
CA VAL A 117 -39.99 -7.65 -13.40
C VAL A 117 -39.95 -7.19 -11.93
N SER A 118 -41.12 -6.96 -11.33
CA SER A 118 -41.22 -6.56 -9.91
C SER A 118 -40.83 -7.71 -8.97
N LYS A 119 -41.20 -8.96 -9.29
CA LYS A 119 -40.81 -10.13 -8.49
C LYS A 119 -39.31 -10.39 -8.50
N THR A 120 -38.65 -10.27 -9.66
CA THR A 120 -37.19 -10.46 -9.74
C THR A 120 -36.41 -9.33 -9.05
N LEU A 121 -36.90 -8.09 -9.09
CA LEU A 121 -36.31 -6.99 -8.32
C LEU A 121 -36.55 -7.18 -6.82
N GLN A 122 -37.78 -7.51 -6.42
CA GLN A 122 -38.13 -7.76 -5.02
C GLN A 122 -37.35 -8.95 -4.45
N GLU A 123 -37.16 -10.02 -5.22
CA GLU A 123 -36.31 -11.16 -4.86
C GLU A 123 -34.85 -10.74 -4.69
N LYS A 124 -34.32 -9.91 -5.59
CA LYS A 124 -32.95 -9.37 -5.47
C LYS A 124 -32.81 -8.43 -4.27
N ILE A 125 -33.78 -7.54 -4.05
CA ILE A 125 -33.82 -6.66 -2.89
C ILE A 125 -33.90 -7.52 -1.63
N ASN A 126 -34.75 -8.54 -1.57
CA ASN A 126 -34.84 -9.46 -0.43
C ASN A 126 -33.54 -10.24 -0.25
N ALA A 127 -32.88 -10.71 -1.31
CA ALA A 127 -31.59 -11.39 -1.24
C ALA A 127 -30.45 -10.49 -0.75
N LEU A 128 -30.55 -9.17 -0.97
CA LEU A 128 -29.58 -8.16 -0.49
C LEU A 128 -29.95 -7.59 0.89
N THR A 129 -31.24 -7.61 1.26
CA THR A 129 -31.77 -7.02 2.51
C THR A 129 -31.84 -8.05 3.63
N CYS A 130 -32.11 -9.31 3.29
CA CYS A 130 -32.09 -10.40 4.26
C CYS A 130 -30.64 -10.85 4.49
N PRO A 131 -30.16 -10.88 5.75
CA PRO A 131 -28.86 -11.45 6.07
C PRO A 131 -28.78 -12.86 5.48
N ARG A 132 -27.70 -13.14 4.73
CA ARG A 132 -27.47 -14.48 4.20
C ARG A 132 -27.52 -15.46 5.38
N PRO A 133 -28.31 -16.55 5.31
CA PRO A 133 -28.21 -17.58 6.32
C PRO A 133 -26.73 -18.01 6.40
N PRO A 134 -26.17 -18.20 7.61
CA PRO A 134 -24.78 -18.61 7.73
C PRO A 134 -24.59 -19.87 6.90
N ASP A 135 -23.67 -19.82 5.95
CA ASP A 135 -23.23 -21.03 5.26
C ASP A 135 -22.82 -22.00 6.38
N ASN A 136 -23.35 -23.24 6.38
CA ASN A 136 -23.10 -24.25 7.42
C ASN A 136 -21.65 -24.76 7.40
N LEU A 137 -20.69 -23.85 7.21
CA LEU A 137 -19.27 -24.06 7.30
C LEU A 137 -18.93 -24.09 8.80
N HIS A 138 -18.37 -25.20 9.25
CA HIS A 138 -17.78 -25.28 10.58
C HIS A 138 -16.77 -24.13 10.73
N SER A 139 -16.89 -23.32 11.78
CA SER A 139 -15.90 -22.26 12.09
C SER A 139 -14.47 -22.81 12.15
N GLU A 140 -14.32 -24.09 12.52
CA GLU A 140 -13.04 -24.80 12.58
C GLU A 140 -12.38 -25.04 11.21
N LEU A 141 -13.11 -24.89 10.10
CA LEU A 141 -12.55 -25.16 8.77
C LEU A 141 -11.35 -24.26 8.49
N ILE A 142 -11.46 -22.97 8.83
CA ILE A 142 -10.36 -22.01 8.66
C ILE A 142 -9.18 -22.40 9.56
N ASP A 143 -9.46 -22.88 10.78
CA ASP A 143 -8.43 -23.33 11.73
C ASP A 143 -7.64 -24.55 11.23
N ARG A 144 -8.25 -25.38 10.39
CA ARG A 144 -7.62 -26.56 9.78
C ARG A 144 -6.76 -26.24 8.56
N ILE A 145 -6.88 -25.04 7.97
CA ILE A 145 -6.05 -24.64 6.82
C ILE A 145 -4.61 -24.42 7.30
N PRO A 146 -3.58 -25.03 6.69
CA PRO A 146 -2.19 -24.78 7.05
C PRO A 146 -1.80 -23.30 6.89
N PRO A 147 -0.98 -22.73 7.80
CA PRO A 147 -0.59 -21.33 7.74
C PRO A 147 0.15 -20.96 6.45
N GLU A 148 0.90 -21.89 5.86
CA GLU A 148 1.64 -21.67 4.60
C GLU A 148 0.69 -21.35 3.44
N VAL A 149 -0.46 -22.04 3.39
CA VAL A 149 -1.48 -21.82 2.37
C VAL A 149 -2.14 -20.45 2.56
N LEU A 150 -2.44 -20.07 3.80
CA LEU A 150 -3.01 -18.75 4.11
C LEU A 150 -2.06 -17.62 3.70
N VAL A 151 -0.76 -17.78 3.99
CA VAL A 151 0.26 -16.79 3.59
C VAL A 151 0.34 -16.66 2.07
N TYR A 152 0.27 -17.77 1.34
CA TYR A 152 0.23 -17.74 -0.12
C TYR A 152 -0.99 -16.97 -0.65
N VAL A 153 -2.17 -17.19 -0.06
CA VAL A 153 -3.38 -16.42 -0.40
C VAL A 153 -3.21 -14.95 -0.05
N PHE A 154 -2.67 -14.63 1.13
CA PHE A 154 -2.46 -13.25 1.57
C PHE A 154 -1.48 -12.49 0.67
N ALA A 155 -0.50 -13.18 0.08
CA ALA A 155 0.42 -12.59 -0.89
C ALA A 155 -0.26 -12.15 -2.21
N LEU A 156 -1.48 -12.63 -2.49
CA LEU A 156 -2.27 -12.25 -3.66
C LEU A 156 -3.22 -11.07 -3.39
N LEU A 157 -3.31 -10.62 -2.14
CA LEU A 157 -4.21 -9.53 -1.74
C LEU A 157 -3.57 -8.16 -1.97
N ASP A 158 -4.40 -7.18 -2.31
CA ASP A 158 -4.03 -5.77 -2.26
C ASP A 158 -3.84 -5.30 -0.81
N ASP A 159 -3.25 -4.13 -0.64
CA ASP A 159 -2.92 -3.56 0.66
C ASP A 159 -4.15 -3.40 1.57
N LEU A 160 -5.29 -2.97 1.00
CA LEU A 160 -6.52 -2.78 1.76
C LEU A 160 -7.14 -4.12 2.16
N SER A 161 -7.24 -5.08 1.22
CA SER A 161 -7.76 -6.41 1.56
C SER A 161 -6.88 -7.10 2.59
N LEU A 162 -5.56 -6.99 2.47
CA LEU A 162 -4.61 -7.53 3.44
C LEU A 162 -4.81 -6.92 4.84
N TRP A 163 -5.04 -5.60 4.92
CA TRP A 163 -5.41 -4.95 6.18
C TRP A 163 -6.73 -5.49 6.74
N THR A 164 -7.77 -5.64 5.92
CA THR A 164 -9.07 -6.19 6.39
C THR A 164 -8.97 -7.62 6.91
N VAL A 165 -8.17 -8.46 6.23
CA VAL A 165 -7.88 -9.85 6.63
C VAL A 165 -7.23 -9.91 8.01
N ALA A 166 -6.36 -8.95 8.35
CA ALA A 166 -5.77 -8.87 9.68
C ALA A 166 -6.79 -8.54 10.79
N GLN A 167 -7.98 -8.05 10.45
CA GLN A 167 -9.06 -7.73 11.41
C GLN A 167 -10.05 -8.89 11.62
N VAL A 168 -9.96 -9.97 10.84
CA VAL A 168 -10.93 -11.08 10.88
C VAL A 168 -10.81 -11.88 12.18
N CYS A 169 -9.61 -12.34 12.52
CA CYS A 169 -9.36 -13.09 13.75
C CYS A 169 -7.90 -12.99 14.20
N ARG A 170 -7.63 -13.36 15.46
CA ARG A 170 -6.30 -13.25 16.07
C ARG A 170 -5.23 -14.01 15.29
N ARG A 171 -5.56 -15.21 14.79
CA ARG A 171 -4.63 -16.05 14.02
C ARG A 171 -4.21 -15.38 12.71
N TRP A 172 -5.15 -14.76 12.00
CA TRP A 172 -4.86 -14.06 10.75
C TRP A 172 -4.04 -12.80 11.00
N LYS A 173 -4.35 -12.07 12.07
CA LYS A 173 -3.55 -10.94 12.54
C LYS A 173 -2.09 -11.34 12.80
N GLU A 174 -1.86 -12.40 13.56
CA GLU A 174 -0.52 -12.92 13.88
C GLU A 174 0.25 -13.35 12.61
N LEU A 175 -0.43 -13.97 11.64
CA LEU A 175 0.18 -14.31 10.35
C LEU A 175 0.59 -13.06 9.58
N VAL A 176 -0.33 -12.10 9.43
CA VAL A 176 -0.02 -10.85 8.72
C VAL A 176 1.14 -10.11 9.39
N GLU A 177 1.19 -10.04 10.72
CA GLU A 177 2.30 -9.42 11.48
C GLU A 177 3.64 -10.11 11.26
N ARG A 178 3.64 -11.44 11.11
CA ARG A 178 4.87 -12.21 10.89
C ARG A 178 5.41 -12.05 9.47
N TYR A 179 4.54 -12.00 8.47
CA TYR A 179 4.94 -12.06 7.05
C TYR A 179 4.99 -10.69 6.37
N VAL A 180 4.30 -9.69 6.91
CA VAL A 180 4.23 -8.35 6.32
C VAL A 180 5.03 -7.38 7.19
N SER A 181 6.23 -7.05 6.74
CA SER A 181 7.13 -6.14 7.47
C SER A 181 6.64 -4.68 7.45
N GLU A 182 7.14 -3.88 8.40
CA GLU A 182 6.90 -2.43 8.45
C GLU A 182 7.26 -1.72 7.13
N GLY A 183 8.26 -2.21 6.40
CA GLY A 183 8.63 -1.69 5.07
C GLY A 183 7.52 -1.85 4.02
N HIS A 184 6.74 -2.94 4.09
CA HIS A 184 5.57 -3.12 3.20
C HIS A 184 4.47 -2.13 3.55
N TRP A 185 4.15 -1.99 4.85
CA TRP A 185 3.16 -1.02 5.31
C TRP A 185 3.54 0.43 4.96
N LYS A 186 4.84 0.77 5.04
CA LYS A 186 5.36 2.06 4.57
C LYS A 186 5.09 2.27 3.08
N ARG A 187 5.39 1.26 2.26
CA ARG A 187 5.14 1.32 0.81
C ARG A 187 3.66 1.48 0.51
N TYR A 188 2.80 0.71 1.17
CA TYR A 188 1.34 0.80 1.00
C TYR A 188 0.81 2.18 1.40
N ALA A 189 1.24 2.71 2.55
CA ALA A 189 0.87 4.05 3.00
C ALA A 189 1.28 5.12 1.97
N ASN A 190 2.52 5.07 1.49
CA ASN A 190 3.03 6.04 0.51
C ASN A 190 2.32 5.97 -0.85
N LEU A 191 1.94 4.77 -1.31
CA LEU A 191 1.23 4.60 -2.58
C LEU A 191 -0.17 5.21 -2.51
N ARG A 192 -0.85 5.07 -1.37
CA ARG A 192 -2.26 5.45 -1.21
C ARG A 192 -2.44 6.87 -0.69
N TRP A 193 -1.53 7.35 0.14
CA TRP A 193 -1.48 8.72 0.66
C TRP A 193 -0.14 9.37 0.32
N PRO A 194 0.11 9.73 -0.95
CA PRO A 194 1.40 10.29 -1.38
C PRO A 194 1.74 11.65 -0.74
N LEU A 195 0.73 12.34 -0.18
CA LEU A 195 0.90 13.61 0.54
C LEU A 195 1.17 13.42 2.03
N PHE A 196 1.06 12.20 2.56
CA PHE A 196 1.32 11.93 3.96
C PHE A 196 2.82 11.96 4.22
N GLN A 197 3.24 12.85 5.12
CA GLN A 197 4.63 12.94 5.59
C GLN A 197 4.63 12.86 7.12
N PRO A 198 5.18 11.79 7.72
CA PRO A 198 5.25 11.70 9.17
C PRO A 198 6.21 12.75 9.72
N LEU A 199 5.85 13.34 10.88
CA LEU A 199 6.69 14.33 11.57
C LEU A 199 7.94 13.69 12.20
N TYR A 200 7.91 12.38 12.46
CA TYR A 200 8.99 11.61 13.07
C TYR A 200 9.54 10.57 12.09
N THR A 201 10.83 10.25 12.22
CA THR A 201 11.53 9.32 11.33
C THR A 201 11.26 7.85 11.66
N ASP A 202 11.07 7.54 12.95
CA ASP A 202 10.77 6.19 13.43
C ASP A 202 9.29 6.11 13.81
N VAL A 203 8.48 5.58 12.90
CA VAL A 203 7.04 5.41 13.07
C VAL A 203 6.65 3.98 12.74
N PRO A 204 5.76 3.36 13.55
CA PRO A 204 5.19 2.06 13.24
C PRO A 204 4.22 2.21 12.07
N TRP A 205 4.67 1.87 10.86
CA TRP A 205 3.92 2.04 9.62
C TRP A 205 2.66 1.22 9.57
N LYS A 206 2.62 0.04 10.20
CA LYS A 206 1.37 -0.72 10.34
C LYS A 206 0.29 0.07 11.08
N LEU A 207 0.67 0.73 12.18
CA LEU A 207 -0.23 1.55 12.98
C LEU A 207 -0.67 2.77 12.17
N VAL A 208 0.29 3.48 11.56
CA VAL A 208 0.00 4.64 10.70
C VAL A 208 -0.98 4.27 9.58
N TYR A 209 -0.77 3.15 8.89
CA TYR A 209 -1.68 2.68 7.84
C TYR A 209 -3.07 2.40 8.40
N THR A 210 -3.16 1.83 9.60
CA THR A 210 -4.44 1.55 10.28
C THR A 210 -5.17 2.85 10.63
N GLU A 211 -4.50 3.80 11.27
CA GLU A 211 -5.07 5.11 11.61
C GLU A 211 -5.53 5.88 10.37
N LEU A 212 -4.73 5.88 9.29
CA LEU A 212 -5.12 6.50 8.02
C LEU A 212 -6.33 5.82 7.39
N THR A 213 -6.40 4.49 7.48
CA THR A 213 -7.54 3.72 6.95
C THR A 213 -8.81 3.96 7.76
N GLU A 214 -8.71 3.99 9.10
CA GLU A 214 -9.84 4.23 10.00
C GLU A 214 -10.30 5.69 10.00
N SER A 215 -9.41 6.64 9.71
CA SER A 215 -9.76 8.07 9.58
C SER A 215 -10.63 8.36 8.34
N ALA A 216 -10.70 7.42 7.40
CA ALA A 216 -11.43 7.63 6.16
C ALA A 216 -12.94 7.48 6.37
N PRO A 217 -13.76 8.24 5.61
CA PRO A 217 -15.21 8.23 5.79
C PRO A 217 -15.85 6.90 5.38
N CYS A 218 -15.25 6.18 4.42
CA CYS A 218 -15.75 4.90 3.95
C CYS A 218 -14.68 4.07 3.21
N MET A 219 -14.78 2.74 3.27
CA MET A 219 -13.85 1.83 2.57
C MET A 219 -13.91 1.96 1.04
N LEU A 220 -15.11 2.22 0.49
CA LEU A 220 -15.28 2.45 -0.94
C LEU A 220 -14.56 3.74 -1.40
N CYS A 221 -14.61 4.77 -0.56
CA CYS A 221 -14.00 6.08 -0.78
C CYS A 221 -12.48 5.90 -0.86
N LEU A 222 -11.90 5.16 0.11
CA LEU A 222 -10.50 4.80 0.10
C LEU A 222 -10.12 4.04 -1.18
N HIS A 223 -10.89 3.02 -1.55
CA HIS A 223 -10.62 2.20 -2.73
C HIS A 223 -10.56 3.07 -3.99
N GLN A 224 -11.51 3.99 -4.16
CA GLN A 224 -11.54 4.92 -5.29
C GLN A 224 -10.38 5.91 -5.29
N MET A 225 -9.93 6.42 -4.12
CA MET A 225 -8.81 7.36 -4.05
C MET A 225 -7.53 6.80 -4.68
N SER A 226 -7.23 5.52 -4.48
CA SER A 226 -6.01 4.89 -5.02
C SER A 226 -5.97 4.75 -6.54
N VAL A 227 -7.12 4.77 -7.22
CA VAL A 227 -7.21 4.66 -8.68
C VAL A 227 -6.88 5.99 -9.38
N HIS A 228 -6.97 7.12 -8.66
CA HIS A 228 -6.87 8.46 -9.23
C HIS A 228 -5.50 9.14 -9.02
N THR A 229 -4.55 8.48 -8.35
CA THR A 229 -3.24 9.08 -8.03
C THR A 229 -2.22 9.03 -9.17
N ALA A 230 -2.46 8.25 -10.22
CA ALA A 230 -1.69 8.36 -11.46
C ALA A 230 -2.26 9.53 -12.29
N PRO A 231 -1.55 10.66 -12.43
CA PRO A 231 -1.99 11.68 -13.38
C PRO A 231 -2.00 11.02 -14.77
N PRO A 232 -3.10 11.08 -15.53
CA PRO A 232 -3.03 10.74 -16.93
C PRO A 232 -1.96 11.64 -17.54
N THR A 233 -0.96 11.04 -18.17
CA THR A 233 0.18 11.72 -18.79
C THR A 233 -0.23 12.74 -19.86
N ASN A 234 -1.52 12.77 -20.22
CA ASN A 234 -2.17 13.84 -20.95
C ASN A 234 -2.78 14.85 -19.97
N GLU A 235 -1.98 15.86 -19.62
CA GLU A 235 -2.42 17.03 -18.86
C GLU A 235 -3.80 17.53 -19.30
N ASN A 236 -4.72 17.61 -18.35
CA ASN A 236 -6.04 18.21 -18.50
C ASN A 236 -5.96 19.61 -19.14
N SER A 237 -6.04 19.67 -20.48
CA SER A 237 -6.06 20.90 -21.28
C SER A 237 -7.10 21.89 -20.77
N TRP A 238 -8.22 21.37 -20.27
CA TRP A 238 -9.30 22.13 -19.61
C TRP A 238 -8.80 22.91 -18.37
N ARG A 239 -8.03 22.27 -17.48
CA ARG A 239 -7.57 22.89 -16.23
C ARG A 239 -6.59 24.01 -16.54
N ARG A 240 -5.70 23.79 -17.52
CA ARG A 240 -4.75 24.80 -18.00
C ARG A 240 -5.46 25.98 -18.67
N ASN A 241 -6.49 25.71 -19.46
CA ASN A 241 -7.24 26.75 -20.17
C ASN A 241 -8.10 27.59 -19.22
N ARG A 242 -8.71 26.96 -18.22
CA ARG A 242 -9.43 27.66 -17.14
C ARG A 242 -8.50 28.57 -16.34
N LEU A 243 -7.35 28.05 -15.89
CA LEU A 243 -6.37 28.85 -15.14
C LEU A 243 -5.87 30.06 -15.94
N ARG A 244 -5.65 29.92 -17.26
CA ARG A 244 -5.29 31.06 -18.13
C ARG A 244 -6.40 32.10 -18.27
N ASN A 245 -7.66 31.70 -18.22
CA ASN A 245 -8.78 32.62 -18.33
C ASN A 245 -9.07 33.36 -17.03
N GLU A 246 -8.74 32.77 -15.87
CA GLU A 246 -8.88 33.43 -14.56
C GLU A 246 -7.71 34.40 -14.25
N LEU A 247 -6.60 34.32 -15.00
CA LEU A 247 -5.43 35.22 -14.90
C LEU A 247 -5.48 36.41 -15.88
N ARG A 248 -6.60 36.62 -16.59
CA ARG A 248 -6.87 37.79 -17.42
C ARG A 248 -7.88 38.70 -16.73
#